data_AF-A0A7M7H199-F1
#
_entry.id   AF-A0A7M7H199-F1
#
_cell.length_a   1.000
_cell.length_b   1.000
_cell.length_c   1.000
_cell.angle_alpha   90.00
_cell.angle_beta   90.00
_cell.angle_gamma   90.00
#
_symmetry.space_group_name_H-M   'P 1'
#
loop_
_entity.id
_entity.type
_entity.pdbx_description
1 polymer ?
#
loop_
_entity_poly.entity_id
_entity_poly.type
_entity_poly.pdbx_seq_one_letter_code
_entity_poly.pdbx_strand_id
1 'polypeptide(L)'
;MMCQNDPVLREWYSIDENKTEILDIVKWYPEKQELGFPAAVDLLTNLSLYERRKNLKGKVLRAVIVKNSLLFSIKNDKMQGYFSLAITELENALNFTLDIVAEKREFGSYNMTTKHWTGAFSLVASGEVDIGISDFSMTNIRLNFVDYTIPIITTKRCLFLKQPEIFTVKWFAYYKVYNFMLWISLIVTMIISLFVLAFIRSRIESNNMIHEIFHEFIRIWGIFCQQGISGELPRNLSLKLAYFTVLMTALVVFTAYSASMISFVTACIRNVPFHTVEEFIDDSSYSLIMLKGSSDYDMLIYSKDSTSKYLMSKLLPIDKLPMDVQSGFKIICDNSKIGYYTGYSKKIQKITQSWPIPCEVYCIDIGPIDSLSLILSKDNQFTSIINYYLQKLLNSGILNRFKNEETFVEESKFEPVAIYSVASIIIIFFGSALLAVVILFIEIYYKKIKSKFF
;
A
#
# COMPACT_ATOMS: atom_id res chain seq x y z
N MET A 1 -28.76 45.46 10.96
CA MET A 1 -29.13 46.90 11.02
C MET A 1 -29.34 47.25 12.48
N MET A 2 -28.81 48.37 12.97
CA MET A 2 -29.24 48.89 14.27
C MET A 2 -30.61 49.53 14.07
N CYS A 3 -31.64 48.98 14.71
CA CYS A 3 -32.92 49.67 14.81
C CYS A 3 -32.72 50.84 15.78
N GLN A 4 -33.21 52.03 15.45
CA GLN A 4 -33.10 53.20 16.34
C GLN A 4 -33.75 52.87 17.70
N ASN A 5 -32.99 53.06 18.78
CA ASN A 5 -33.36 52.80 20.18
C ASN A 5 -33.58 51.33 20.59
N ASP A 6 -33.15 50.35 19.77
CA ASP A 6 -33.16 48.95 20.20
C ASP A 6 -31.79 48.55 20.76
N PRO A 7 -31.65 48.31 22.08
CA PRO A 7 -30.39 47.88 22.68
C PRO A 7 -30.02 46.42 22.34
N VAL A 8 -30.87 45.69 21.61
CA VAL A 8 -30.68 44.26 21.36
C VAL A 8 -30.16 44.01 19.94
N LEU A 9 -29.01 43.35 19.85
CA LEU A 9 -28.50 42.80 18.61
C LEU A 9 -29.18 41.46 18.32
N ARG A 10 -29.92 41.40 17.22
CA ARG A 10 -30.62 40.19 16.78
C ARG A 10 -29.99 39.60 15.54
N GLU A 11 -29.89 38.28 15.50
CA GLU A 11 -29.58 37.50 14.31
C GLU A 11 -30.87 37.07 13.63
N TRP A 12 -30.87 37.19 12.30
CA TRP A 12 -31.98 36.81 11.45
C TRP A 12 -31.46 35.77 10.47
N TYR A 13 -32.15 34.64 10.37
CA TYR A 13 -31.80 33.61 9.39
C TYR A 13 -33.04 32.86 8.94
N SER A 14 -32.97 32.28 7.76
CA SER A 14 -34.07 31.53 7.15
C SER A 14 -33.53 30.18 6.70
N ILE A 15 -34.30 29.13 6.96
CA ILE A 15 -34.04 27.76 6.47
C ILE A 15 -34.84 27.53 5.18
N ASP A 16 -36.05 28.08 5.14
CA ASP A 16 -36.97 28.08 4.00
C ASP A 16 -37.39 29.50 3.68
N GLU A 17 -37.57 29.81 2.39
CA GLU A 17 -37.95 31.14 1.89
C GLU A 17 -39.16 31.78 2.61
N ASN A 18 -40.04 30.95 3.18
CA ASN A 18 -41.27 31.39 3.85
C ASN A 18 -41.16 31.61 5.37
N LYS A 19 -40.02 31.31 6.00
CA LYS A 19 -39.83 31.47 7.46
C LYS A 19 -38.48 32.07 7.81
N THR A 20 -38.54 33.17 8.58
CA THR A 20 -37.38 33.82 9.17
C THR A 20 -37.40 33.62 10.68
N GLU A 21 -36.33 33.09 11.22
CA GLU A 21 -36.08 33.01 12.66
C GLU A 21 -35.29 34.23 13.12
N ILE A 22 -35.65 34.73 14.30
CA ILE A 22 -35.02 35.88 14.95
C ILE A 22 -34.53 35.41 16.32
N LEU A 23 -33.25 35.62 16.59
CA LEU A 23 -32.61 35.29 17.86
C LEU A 23 -31.86 36.49 18.41
N ASP A 24 -32.10 36.81 19.67
CA ASP A 24 -31.43 37.89 20.36
C ASP A 24 -30.07 37.38 20.89
N ILE A 25 -28.97 37.97 20.45
CA ILE A 25 -27.61 37.49 20.78
C ILE A 25 -26.97 38.33 21.88
N VAL A 26 -27.11 39.65 21.78
CA VAL A 26 -26.40 40.59 22.64
C VAL A 26 -27.35 41.70 23.06
N LYS A 27 -27.31 42.08 24.33
CA LYS A 27 -27.99 43.27 24.84
C LYS A 27 -26.97 44.29 25.31
N TRP A 28 -27.02 45.47 24.72
CA TRP A 28 -26.14 46.59 25.04
C TRP A 28 -26.81 47.54 26.04
N TYR A 29 -26.07 48.02 27.03
CA TYR A 29 -26.55 48.98 28.03
C TYR A 29 -25.74 50.27 27.92
N PRO A 30 -26.15 51.23 27.08
CA PRO A 30 -25.44 52.50 26.91
C PRO A 30 -25.22 53.25 28.22
N GLU A 31 -26.22 53.24 29.11
CA GLU A 31 -26.19 53.94 30.41
C GLU A 31 -25.10 53.41 31.35
N LYS A 32 -24.79 52.10 31.31
CA LYS A 32 -23.75 51.50 32.16
C LYS A 32 -22.34 51.94 31.75
N GLN A 33 -22.17 52.33 30.48
CA GLN A 33 -20.91 52.78 29.92
C GLN A 33 -20.57 54.20 30.37
N GLU A 34 -21.59 55.05 30.57
CA GLU A 34 -21.44 56.40 31.14
C GLU A 34 -21.14 56.39 32.64
N LEU A 35 -21.58 55.34 33.36
CA LEU A 35 -21.37 55.14 34.81
C LEU A 35 -20.06 54.42 35.18
N GLY A 36 -19.19 54.11 34.20
CA GLY A 36 -17.86 53.53 34.46
C GLY A 36 -17.83 52.04 34.84
N PHE A 37 -18.90 51.29 34.56
CA PHE A 37 -18.93 49.84 34.79
C PHE A 37 -18.15 49.08 33.70
N PRO A 38 -17.42 47.99 34.04
CA PRO A 38 -16.58 47.26 33.10
C PRO A 38 -17.33 46.41 32.05
N ALA A 39 -18.64 46.17 32.22
CA ALA A 39 -19.45 45.40 31.28
C ALA A 39 -20.63 46.24 30.75
N ALA A 40 -20.43 46.87 29.59
CA ALA A 40 -21.48 47.58 28.86
C ALA A 40 -22.37 46.66 28.00
N VAL A 41 -22.02 45.37 27.91
CA VAL A 41 -22.60 44.40 26.99
C VAL A 41 -22.89 43.10 27.73
N ASP A 42 -24.13 42.63 27.69
CA ASP A 42 -24.51 41.30 28.17
C ASP A 42 -24.72 40.35 26.96
N LEU A 43 -24.00 39.23 26.95
CA LEU A 43 -24.21 38.14 25.99
C LEU A 43 -25.42 37.31 26.42
N LEU A 44 -26.44 37.25 25.56
CA LEU A 44 -27.68 36.49 25.82
C LEU A 44 -27.50 35.00 25.48
N THR A 45 -26.50 34.64 24.68
CA THR A 45 -26.21 33.25 24.30
C THR A 45 -24.71 32.98 24.30
N ASN A 46 -24.29 31.85 24.89
CA ASN A 46 -22.90 31.37 24.84
C ASN A 46 -22.64 30.38 23.69
N LEU A 47 -23.65 30.12 22.85
CA LEU A 47 -23.59 29.15 21.76
C LEU A 47 -22.94 29.74 20.51
N SER A 48 -22.21 28.92 19.77
CA SER A 48 -21.68 29.31 18.46
C SER A 48 -22.80 29.47 17.41
N LEU A 49 -22.49 30.13 16.29
CA LEU A 49 -23.43 30.35 15.18
C LEU A 49 -24.13 29.06 14.74
N TYR A 50 -23.35 28.00 14.52
CA TYR A 50 -23.86 26.72 14.01
C TYR A 50 -24.62 25.92 15.07
N GLU A 51 -24.28 26.07 16.35
CA GLU A 51 -25.04 25.44 17.45
C GLU A 51 -26.41 26.07 17.64
N ARG A 52 -26.53 27.38 17.40
CA ARG A 52 -27.85 28.06 17.39
C ARG A 52 -28.71 27.60 16.23
N ARG A 53 -28.09 27.36 15.06
CA ARG A 53 -28.75 26.90 13.82
C ARG A 53 -28.82 25.37 13.69
N LYS A 54 -28.78 24.64 14.81
CA LYS A 54 -28.75 23.18 14.82
C LYS A 54 -29.93 22.52 14.11
N ASN A 55 -31.14 23.07 14.24
CA ASN A 55 -32.36 22.36 13.85
C ASN A 55 -32.89 22.83 12.49
N LEU A 56 -32.82 21.95 11.49
CA LEU A 56 -33.33 22.13 10.13
C LEU A 56 -34.84 21.84 9.98
N LYS A 57 -35.56 21.68 11.09
CA LYS A 57 -37.03 21.62 11.19
C LYS A 57 -37.70 20.56 10.31
N GLY A 58 -37.03 19.43 10.11
CA GLY A 58 -37.55 18.34 9.28
C GLY A 58 -37.44 18.62 7.78
N LYS A 59 -36.57 19.55 7.35
CA LYS A 59 -36.31 19.81 5.93
C LYS A 59 -35.99 18.51 5.20
N VAL A 60 -36.59 18.33 4.03
CA VAL A 60 -36.29 17.21 3.13
C VAL A 60 -35.21 17.65 2.16
N LEU A 61 -34.06 16.98 2.16
CA LEU A 61 -32.98 17.21 1.20
C LEU A 61 -33.03 16.15 0.10
N ARG A 62 -33.08 16.60 -1.15
CA ARG A 62 -33.08 15.71 -2.32
C ARG A 62 -31.68 15.16 -2.52
N ALA A 63 -31.55 13.84 -2.53
CA ALA A 63 -30.31 13.13 -2.56
C ALA A 63 -30.12 12.32 -3.84
N VAL A 64 -28.87 12.27 -4.32
CA VAL A 64 -28.42 11.31 -5.34
C VAL A 64 -27.40 10.35 -4.75
N ILE A 65 -27.48 9.09 -5.13
CA ILE A 65 -26.57 8.02 -4.70
C ILE A 65 -25.90 7.33 -5.89
N VAL A 66 -24.77 6.68 -5.65
CA VAL A 66 -24.06 5.85 -6.63
C VAL A 66 -24.22 4.38 -6.26
N LYS A 67 -24.82 3.59 -7.16
CA LYS A 67 -25.24 2.19 -6.92
C LYS A 67 -24.12 1.29 -6.39
N ASN A 68 -22.93 1.43 -6.95
CA ASN A 68 -21.79 0.55 -6.67
C ASN A 68 -20.69 1.26 -5.84
N SER A 69 -21.10 2.24 -5.03
CA SER A 69 -20.24 2.89 -4.04
C SER A 69 -19.83 1.89 -2.96
N LEU A 70 -18.58 1.98 -2.52
CA LEU A 70 -18.05 1.10 -1.50
C LEU A 70 -18.45 1.53 -0.09
N LEU A 71 -18.64 2.84 0.10
CA LEU A 71 -18.83 3.44 1.42
C LEU A 71 -20.30 3.77 1.71
N PHE A 72 -21.18 3.62 0.73
CA PHE A 72 -22.61 3.81 0.87
C PHE A 72 -23.38 2.85 -0.04
N SER A 73 -24.39 2.17 0.50
CA SER A 73 -25.33 1.36 -0.28
C SER A 73 -26.67 1.32 0.40
N ILE A 74 -27.72 0.95 -0.33
CA ILE A 74 -29.06 0.76 0.22
C ILE A 74 -29.47 -0.67 -0.01
N LYS A 75 -29.83 -1.38 1.07
CA LYS A 75 -30.34 -2.74 1.02
C LYS A 75 -31.60 -2.83 1.87
N ASN A 76 -32.69 -3.31 1.28
CA ASN A 76 -33.99 -3.45 1.94
C ASN A 76 -34.45 -2.15 2.65
N ASP A 77 -34.39 -1.03 1.93
CA ASP A 77 -34.72 0.32 2.43
C ASP A 77 -33.92 0.80 3.64
N LYS A 78 -32.82 0.12 3.97
CA LYS A 78 -31.88 0.53 5.02
C LYS A 78 -30.57 0.97 4.40
N MET A 79 -30.11 2.15 4.81
CA MET A 79 -28.80 2.66 4.45
C MET A 79 -27.71 1.83 5.15
N GLN A 80 -26.71 1.40 4.39
CA GLN A 80 -25.57 0.63 4.85
C GLN A 80 -24.27 1.27 4.37
N GLY A 81 -23.20 1.01 5.12
CA GLY A 81 -21.86 1.52 4.81
C GLY A 81 -21.38 2.55 5.82
N TYR A 82 -20.16 3.05 5.62
CA TYR A 82 -19.57 3.99 6.56
C TYR A 82 -20.15 5.41 6.41
N PHE A 83 -20.49 5.82 5.19
CA PHE A 83 -21.09 7.13 4.94
C PHE A 83 -22.55 7.18 5.42
N SER A 84 -23.25 6.03 5.46
CA SER A 84 -24.60 6.00 6.03
C SER A 84 -24.60 6.32 7.52
N LEU A 85 -23.58 5.88 8.26
CA LEU A 85 -23.43 6.21 9.69
C LEU A 85 -23.28 7.73 9.88
N ALA A 86 -22.42 8.37 9.08
CA ALA A 86 -22.25 9.82 9.15
C ALA A 86 -23.56 10.56 8.82
N ILE A 87 -24.28 10.10 7.80
CA ILE A 87 -25.57 10.66 7.42
C ILE A 87 -26.63 10.48 8.52
N THR A 88 -26.78 9.28 9.10
CA THR A 88 -27.76 9.03 10.17
C THR A 88 -27.48 9.88 11.41
N GLU A 89 -26.21 10.03 11.79
CA GLU A 89 -25.83 10.93 12.90
C GLU A 89 -26.12 12.40 12.56
N LEU A 90 -25.92 12.81 11.30
CA LEU A 90 -26.27 14.15 10.84
C LEU A 90 -27.80 14.38 10.82
N GLU A 91 -28.59 13.43 10.32
CA GLU A 91 -30.06 13.51 10.31
C GLU A 91 -30.59 13.68 11.74
N ASN A 92 -30.07 12.90 12.69
CA ASN A 92 -30.44 12.99 14.10
C ASN A 92 -29.98 14.30 14.76
N ALA A 93 -28.76 14.76 14.46
CA ALA A 93 -28.20 15.96 15.06
C ALA A 93 -28.85 17.23 14.50
N LEU A 94 -29.14 17.26 13.21
CA LEU A 94 -29.63 18.44 12.50
C LEU A 94 -31.14 18.43 12.26
N ASN A 95 -31.84 17.32 12.49
CA ASN A 95 -33.27 17.16 12.27
C ASN A 95 -33.68 17.51 10.83
N PHE A 96 -33.07 16.82 9.86
CA PHE A 96 -33.50 16.80 8.45
C PHE A 96 -33.75 15.36 8.02
N THR A 97 -34.36 15.19 6.84
CA THR A 97 -34.60 13.88 6.22
C THR A 97 -34.10 13.88 4.79
N LEU A 98 -33.72 12.71 4.29
CA LEU A 98 -33.29 12.52 2.91
C LEU A 98 -34.41 11.94 2.05
N ASP A 99 -34.56 12.50 0.84
CA ASP A 99 -35.37 11.93 -0.23
C ASP A 99 -34.47 11.52 -1.40
N ILE A 100 -34.43 10.23 -1.73
CA ILE A 100 -33.49 9.70 -2.73
C ILE A 100 -34.15 9.76 -4.10
N VAL A 101 -33.85 10.84 -4.82
CA VAL A 101 -34.51 11.16 -6.10
C VAL A 101 -33.89 10.40 -7.26
N ALA A 102 -32.60 10.06 -7.16
CA ALA A 102 -31.88 9.39 -8.24
C ALA A 102 -30.79 8.44 -7.75
N GLU A 103 -30.64 7.33 -8.47
CA GLU A 103 -29.53 6.38 -8.33
C GLU A 103 -28.79 6.29 -9.68
N LYS A 104 -27.49 6.59 -9.68
CA LYS A 104 -26.64 6.52 -10.88
C LYS A 104 -25.58 5.42 -10.73
N ARG A 105 -25.08 4.92 -11.85
CA ARG A 105 -24.00 3.91 -11.87
C ARG A 105 -22.60 4.53 -11.78
N GLU A 106 -22.44 5.72 -12.36
CA GLU A 106 -21.17 6.43 -12.43
C GLU A 106 -21.18 7.62 -11.45
N PHE A 107 -20.03 7.91 -10.86
CA PHE A 107 -19.83 9.11 -10.05
C PHE A 107 -20.02 10.36 -10.91
N GLY A 108 -19.44 10.34 -12.11
CA GLY A 108 -19.51 11.41 -13.09
C GLY A 108 -18.12 11.80 -13.54
N SER A 109 -17.94 12.01 -14.83
CA SER A 109 -16.72 12.57 -15.44
C SER A 109 -17.06 13.83 -16.22
N TYR A 110 -16.09 14.74 -16.34
CA TYR A 110 -16.28 15.94 -17.12
C TYR A 110 -16.09 15.64 -18.60
N ASN A 111 -17.13 15.89 -19.40
CA ASN A 111 -17.02 15.76 -20.84
C ASN A 111 -16.55 17.10 -21.44
N MET A 112 -15.33 17.13 -21.98
CA MET A 112 -14.74 18.33 -22.57
C MET A 112 -15.46 18.82 -23.84
N THR A 113 -16.07 17.91 -24.63
CA THR A 113 -16.73 18.30 -25.88
C THR A 113 -18.07 18.94 -25.62
N THR A 114 -18.85 18.40 -24.68
CA THR A 114 -20.16 18.94 -24.33
C THR A 114 -20.08 20.00 -23.23
N LYS A 115 -18.95 20.10 -22.52
CA LYS A 115 -18.77 20.93 -21.31
C LYS A 115 -19.78 20.63 -20.20
N HIS A 116 -20.31 19.41 -20.17
CA HIS A 116 -21.26 18.96 -19.17
C HIS A 116 -20.68 17.82 -18.34
N TRP A 117 -21.05 17.80 -17.07
CA TRP A 117 -20.80 16.68 -16.18
C TRP A 117 -21.78 15.54 -16.47
N THR A 118 -21.37 14.33 -16.13
CA THR A 118 -22.18 13.11 -16.23
C THR A 118 -22.37 12.48 -14.84
N GLY A 119 -23.08 11.35 -14.76
CA GLY A 119 -23.20 10.56 -13.53
C GLY A 119 -24.02 11.24 -12.42
N ALA A 120 -23.75 10.86 -11.17
CA ALA A 120 -24.40 11.48 -10.01
C ALA A 120 -23.96 12.94 -9.79
N PHE A 121 -22.70 13.25 -10.11
CA PHE A 121 -22.13 14.58 -9.95
C PHE A 121 -22.88 15.65 -10.75
N SER A 122 -23.38 15.31 -11.96
CA SER A 122 -24.08 16.28 -12.80
C SER A 122 -25.38 16.80 -12.19
N LEU A 123 -26.09 15.97 -11.43
CA LEU A 123 -27.35 16.36 -10.78
C LEU A 123 -27.11 17.34 -9.62
N VAL A 124 -26.02 17.14 -8.88
CA VAL A 124 -25.64 18.05 -7.78
C VAL A 124 -25.09 19.36 -8.35
N ALA A 125 -24.24 19.28 -9.38
CA ALA A 125 -23.64 20.44 -10.03
C ALA A 125 -24.67 21.34 -10.75
N SER A 126 -25.80 20.78 -11.20
CA SER A 126 -26.90 21.53 -11.81
C SER A 126 -27.90 22.09 -10.80
N GLY A 127 -27.81 21.70 -9.53
CA GLY A 127 -28.79 22.06 -8.48
C GLY A 127 -30.13 21.30 -8.59
N GLU A 128 -30.22 20.28 -9.44
CA GLU A 128 -31.40 19.41 -9.53
C GLU A 128 -31.61 18.61 -8.23
N VAL A 129 -30.52 18.31 -7.52
CA VAL A 129 -30.54 17.68 -6.19
C VAL A 129 -29.67 18.48 -5.22
N ASP A 130 -29.96 18.37 -3.92
CA ASP A 130 -29.36 19.20 -2.88
C ASP A 130 -28.06 18.59 -2.33
N ILE A 131 -28.00 17.24 -2.27
CA ILE A 131 -26.86 16.48 -1.71
C ILE A 131 -26.54 15.22 -2.53
N GLY A 132 -25.27 14.93 -2.72
CA GLY A 132 -24.77 13.67 -3.25
C GLY A 132 -24.13 12.83 -2.15
N ILE A 133 -24.65 11.62 -1.94
CA ILE A 133 -24.21 10.70 -0.88
C ILE A 133 -23.50 9.52 -1.51
N SER A 134 -22.17 9.63 -1.58
CA SER A 134 -21.27 8.59 -2.05
C SER A 134 -19.83 8.97 -1.69
N ASP A 135 -18.88 8.11 -2.03
CA ASP A 135 -17.44 8.34 -1.88
C ASP A 135 -16.89 9.26 -2.98
N PHE A 136 -17.39 10.49 -3.05
CA PHE A 136 -16.92 11.48 -4.01
C PHE A 136 -15.54 12.01 -3.63
N SER A 137 -14.58 11.84 -4.54
CA SER A 137 -13.23 12.39 -4.38
C SER A 137 -13.19 13.89 -4.62
N MET A 138 -12.62 14.62 -3.67
CA MET A 138 -12.36 16.05 -3.76
C MET A 138 -11.23 16.34 -4.75
N THR A 139 -11.56 16.96 -5.89
CA THR A 139 -10.57 17.41 -6.87
C THR A 139 -10.74 18.89 -7.19
N ASN A 140 -9.65 19.56 -7.57
CA ASN A 140 -9.65 21.00 -7.89
C ASN A 140 -10.69 21.38 -8.95
N ILE A 141 -10.90 20.51 -9.94
CA ILE A 141 -11.84 20.77 -11.02
C ILE A 141 -13.29 20.65 -10.53
N ARG A 142 -13.57 19.66 -9.69
CA ARG A 142 -14.91 19.44 -9.14
C ARG A 142 -15.31 20.50 -8.10
N LEU A 143 -14.35 21.00 -7.32
CA LEU A 143 -14.56 22.08 -6.32
C LEU A 143 -15.15 23.36 -6.94
N ASN A 144 -14.96 23.58 -8.25
CA ASN A 144 -15.52 24.73 -8.96
C ASN A 144 -17.03 24.61 -9.20
N PHE A 145 -17.62 23.41 -9.15
CA PHE A 145 -19.01 23.17 -9.53
C PHE A 145 -19.91 22.72 -8.38
N VAL A 146 -19.33 22.19 -7.31
CA VAL A 146 -20.05 21.74 -6.12
C VAL A 146 -19.30 22.18 -4.87
N ASP A 147 -20.01 22.21 -3.75
CA ASP A 147 -19.38 22.35 -2.45
C ASP A 147 -19.21 20.99 -1.81
N TYR A 148 -18.03 20.74 -1.25
CA TYR A 148 -17.74 19.50 -0.55
C TYR A 148 -17.92 19.69 0.95
N THR A 149 -18.33 18.60 1.61
CA THR A 149 -18.14 18.55 3.06
C THR A 149 -16.66 18.37 3.40
N ILE A 150 -16.31 18.53 4.68
CA ILE A 150 -15.00 18.13 5.17
C ILE A 150 -14.74 16.64 4.84
N PRO A 151 -13.49 16.25 4.57
CA PRO A 151 -13.15 14.86 4.28
C PRO A 151 -13.59 13.92 5.40
N ILE A 152 -14.40 12.92 5.05
CA ILE A 152 -14.85 11.89 5.98
C ILE A 152 -13.81 10.76 6.06
N ILE A 153 -13.24 10.41 4.90
CA ILE A 153 -12.14 9.44 4.77
C ILE A 153 -11.05 10.03 3.88
N THR A 154 -9.80 9.85 4.30
CA THR A 154 -8.62 10.02 3.46
C THR A 154 -8.00 8.66 3.15
N THR A 155 -7.65 8.46 1.88
CA THR A 155 -7.05 7.22 1.34
C THR A 155 -5.93 7.57 0.38
N LYS A 156 -5.01 6.65 0.12
CA LYS A 156 -4.01 6.80 -0.95
C LYS A 156 -4.48 6.05 -2.18
N ARG A 157 -4.11 6.56 -3.37
CA ARG A 157 -4.31 5.84 -4.62
C ARG A 157 -3.18 4.84 -4.83
N CYS A 158 -3.55 3.69 -5.36
CA CYS A 158 -2.68 2.54 -5.55
C CYS A 158 -2.78 2.09 -6.99
N LEU A 159 -1.65 1.66 -7.55
CA LEU A 159 -1.63 0.79 -8.72
C LEU A 159 -1.53 -0.65 -8.27
N PHE A 160 -2.63 -1.38 -8.42
CA PHE A 160 -2.71 -2.79 -8.12
C PHE A 160 -2.25 -3.64 -9.30
N LEU A 161 -1.38 -4.59 -9.02
CA LEU A 161 -0.87 -5.55 -9.99
C LEU A 161 -1.04 -6.96 -9.41
N LYS A 162 -1.29 -7.93 -10.28
CA LYS A 162 -1.31 -9.34 -9.89
C LYS A 162 0.08 -9.74 -9.42
N GLN A 163 0.17 -10.33 -8.22
CA GLN A 163 1.43 -10.86 -7.73
C GLN A 163 1.83 -12.06 -8.60
N PRO A 164 3.07 -12.11 -9.14
CA PRO A 164 3.51 -13.28 -9.87
C PRO A 164 3.58 -14.48 -8.91
N GLU A 165 3.10 -15.62 -9.37
CA GLU A 165 3.16 -16.84 -8.59
C GLU A 165 4.63 -17.25 -8.39
N ILE A 166 5.02 -17.62 -7.16
CA ILE A 166 6.42 -17.81 -6.70
C ILE A 166 7.04 -19.13 -7.26
N PHE A 167 6.58 -19.61 -8.41
CA PHE A 167 6.95 -20.94 -8.92
C PHE A 167 8.33 -21.02 -9.58
N THR A 168 9.21 -20.05 -9.42
CA THR A 168 10.57 -20.14 -9.97
C THR A 168 11.53 -20.73 -8.94
N VAL A 169 12.11 -21.92 -9.20
CA VAL A 169 13.27 -22.42 -8.43
C VAL A 169 14.28 -21.30 -8.36
N LYS A 170 14.65 -20.87 -7.15
CA LYS A 170 15.68 -19.86 -6.96
C LYS A 170 17.07 -20.48 -7.14
N TRP A 171 17.45 -20.79 -8.38
CA TRP A 171 18.72 -21.45 -8.73
C TRP A 171 19.95 -20.81 -8.09
N PHE A 172 19.98 -19.47 -8.00
CA PHE A 172 21.12 -18.72 -7.48
C PHE A 172 20.88 -18.11 -6.09
N ALA A 173 19.79 -18.42 -5.39
CA ALA A 173 19.50 -17.82 -4.08
C ALA A 173 20.62 -18.05 -3.07
N TYR A 174 21.17 -19.27 -3.02
CA TYR A 174 22.24 -19.63 -2.09
C TYR A 174 23.57 -18.92 -2.38
N TYR A 175 23.86 -18.63 -3.66
CA TYR A 175 25.04 -17.86 -4.03
C TYR A 175 24.89 -16.37 -3.70
N LYS A 176 23.67 -15.82 -3.79
CA LYS A 176 23.37 -14.41 -3.51
C LYS A 176 23.52 -14.00 -2.04
N VAL A 177 23.65 -14.95 -1.12
CA VAL A 177 23.84 -14.66 0.32
C VAL A 177 25.11 -13.84 0.56
N TYR A 178 26.17 -14.12 -0.20
CA TYR A 178 27.40 -13.33 -0.20
C TYR A 178 27.57 -12.57 -1.51
N ASN A 179 28.12 -11.36 -1.40
CA ASN A 179 28.54 -10.61 -2.58
C ASN A 179 29.64 -11.40 -3.32
N PHE A 180 29.64 -11.32 -4.65
CA PHE A 180 30.65 -11.90 -5.51
C PHE A 180 32.10 -11.64 -5.04
N MET A 181 32.39 -10.44 -4.54
CA MET A 181 33.71 -10.09 -4.01
C MET A 181 34.11 -10.91 -2.77
N LEU A 182 33.15 -11.27 -1.92
CA LEU A 182 33.41 -12.11 -0.74
C LEU A 182 33.69 -13.56 -1.14
N TRP A 183 33.00 -14.08 -2.16
CA TRP A 183 33.30 -15.40 -2.72
C TRP A 183 34.72 -15.47 -3.27
N ILE A 184 35.16 -14.43 -3.98
CA ILE A 184 36.55 -14.34 -4.46
C ILE A 184 37.52 -14.31 -3.28
N SER A 185 37.26 -13.48 -2.25
CA SER A 185 38.11 -13.41 -1.06
C SER A 185 38.22 -14.76 -0.34
N LEU A 186 37.12 -15.52 -0.26
CA LEU A 186 37.11 -16.88 0.29
C LEU A 186 38.02 -17.82 -0.51
N ILE A 187 37.91 -17.83 -1.84
CA ILE A 187 38.78 -18.66 -2.69
C ILE A 187 40.25 -18.26 -2.53
N VAL A 188 40.55 -16.96 -2.51
CA VAL A 188 41.91 -16.46 -2.31
C VAL A 188 42.47 -16.87 -0.95
N THR A 189 41.69 -16.77 0.13
CA THR A 189 42.12 -17.20 1.46
C THR A 189 42.34 -18.72 1.56
N MET A 190 41.53 -19.53 0.86
CA MET A 190 41.75 -20.98 0.74
C MET A 190 43.06 -21.29 -0.01
N ILE A 191 43.35 -20.58 -1.11
CA ILE A 191 44.59 -20.77 -1.87
C ILE A 191 45.81 -20.34 -1.06
N ILE A 192 45.75 -19.21 -0.35
CA ILE A 192 46.85 -18.75 0.50
C ILE A 192 47.10 -19.73 1.65
N SER A 193 46.05 -20.17 2.34
CA SER A 193 46.19 -21.17 3.42
C SER A 193 46.77 -22.49 2.91
N LEU A 194 46.43 -22.91 1.70
CA LEU A 194 47.02 -24.07 1.03
C LEU A 194 48.52 -23.97 0.87
N PHE A 195 49.01 -22.89 0.28
CA PHE A 195 50.45 -22.71 0.07
C PHE A 195 51.20 -22.56 1.40
N VAL A 196 50.64 -21.85 2.36
CA VAL A 196 51.27 -21.66 3.68
C VAL A 196 51.38 -22.98 4.45
N LEU A 197 50.30 -23.76 4.53
CA LEU A 197 50.31 -25.05 5.24
C LEU A 197 51.21 -26.07 4.55
N ALA A 198 51.15 -26.16 3.21
CA ALA A 198 52.04 -27.04 2.44
C ALA A 198 53.52 -26.66 2.63
N PHE A 199 53.83 -25.35 2.68
CA PHE A 199 55.19 -24.86 2.92
C PHE A 199 55.69 -25.24 4.31
N ILE A 200 54.92 -24.91 5.36
CA ILE A 200 55.29 -25.20 6.74
C ILE A 200 55.51 -26.71 6.92
N ARG A 201 54.62 -27.53 6.35
CA ARG A 201 54.70 -28.98 6.47
C ARG A 201 55.86 -29.59 5.70
N SER A 202 56.10 -29.15 4.46
CA SER A 202 57.26 -29.58 3.67
C SER A 202 58.58 -29.28 4.37
N ARG A 203 58.68 -28.13 5.06
CA ARG A 203 59.89 -27.75 5.83
C ARG A 203 60.09 -28.55 7.11
N ILE A 204 59.01 -28.99 7.75
CA ILE A 204 59.04 -29.73 9.01
C ILE A 204 59.26 -31.23 8.79
N GLU A 205 58.57 -31.80 7.80
CA GLU A 205 58.58 -33.25 7.52
C GLU A 205 59.62 -33.62 6.44
N SER A 206 60.31 -32.63 5.86
CA SER A 206 61.30 -32.79 4.78
C SER A 206 60.72 -33.49 3.53
N ASN A 207 59.41 -33.36 3.30
CA ASN A 207 58.71 -33.93 2.16
C ASN A 207 58.69 -32.98 0.96
N ASN A 208 58.44 -33.55 -0.23
CA ASN A 208 58.25 -32.79 -1.46
C ASN A 208 57.01 -31.89 -1.38
N MET A 209 57.22 -30.58 -1.58
CA MET A 209 56.17 -29.55 -1.55
C MET A 209 54.96 -29.89 -2.43
N ILE A 210 55.19 -30.41 -3.64
CA ILE A 210 54.13 -30.73 -4.61
C ILE A 210 53.19 -31.81 -4.08
N HIS A 211 53.73 -32.81 -3.38
CA HIS A 211 52.94 -33.90 -2.81
C HIS A 211 52.06 -33.38 -1.67
N GLU A 212 52.61 -32.52 -0.81
CA GLU A 212 51.87 -31.92 0.31
C GLU A 212 50.76 -30.99 -0.18
N ILE A 213 50.91 -30.26 -1.29
CA ILE A 213 49.85 -29.40 -1.83
C ILE A 213 48.57 -30.20 -2.12
N PHE A 214 48.66 -31.40 -2.70
CA PHE A 214 47.46 -32.22 -2.96
C PHE A 214 46.79 -32.69 -1.66
N HIS A 215 47.58 -33.10 -0.67
CA HIS A 215 47.04 -33.55 0.61
C HIS A 215 46.44 -32.41 1.42
N GLU A 216 47.09 -31.24 1.44
CA GLU A 216 46.59 -30.05 2.12
C GLU A 216 45.36 -29.45 1.43
N PHE A 217 45.23 -29.59 0.10
CA PHE A 217 44.04 -29.15 -0.62
C PHE A 217 42.78 -29.86 -0.10
N ILE A 218 42.81 -31.19 0.02
CA ILE A 218 41.68 -31.97 0.53
C ILE A 218 41.40 -31.63 2.01
N ARG A 219 42.45 -31.43 2.81
CA ARG A 219 42.29 -31.06 4.23
C ARG A 219 41.65 -29.69 4.40
N ILE A 220 42.12 -28.68 3.68
CA ILE A 220 41.56 -27.32 3.73
C ILE A 220 40.12 -27.33 3.22
N TRP A 221 39.86 -28.03 2.12
CA TRP A 221 38.49 -28.21 1.63
C TRP A 221 37.58 -28.83 2.71
N GLY A 222 38.05 -29.89 3.38
CA GLY A 222 37.36 -30.52 4.50
C GLY A 222 37.12 -29.59 5.69
N ILE A 223 38.10 -28.76 6.06
CA ILE A 223 37.99 -27.76 7.13
C ILE A 223 36.91 -26.72 6.81
N PHE A 224 36.91 -26.17 5.58
CA PHE A 224 35.89 -25.21 5.15
C PHE A 224 34.49 -25.85 5.02
N CYS A 225 34.42 -27.15 4.74
CA CYS A 225 33.19 -27.95 4.80
C CYS A 225 32.80 -28.43 6.21
N GLN A 226 33.49 -27.97 7.27
CA GLN A 226 33.24 -28.35 8.68
C GLN A 226 33.40 -29.86 8.98
N GLN A 227 34.18 -30.58 8.17
CA GLN A 227 34.47 -32.00 8.35
C GLN A 227 35.69 -32.25 9.26
N GLY A 228 36.36 -31.17 9.70
CA GLY A 228 37.57 -31.24 10.51
C GLY A 228 38.81 -31.68 9.72
N ILE A 229 39.86 -32.09 10.45
CA ILE A 229 41.12 -32.55 9.85
C ILE A 229 41.06 -34.06 9.68
N SER A 230 41.18 -34.52 8.44
CA SER A 230 41.29 -35.94 8.09
C SER A 230 42.75 -36.39 8.20
N GLY A 231 43.07 -37.24 9.18
CA GLY A 231 44.38 -37.87 9.37
C GLY A 231 45.03 -37.57 10.73
N GLU A 232 46.33 -37.91 10.85
CA GLU A 232 47.10 -37.68 12.07
C GLU A 232 47.22 -36.18 12.41
N LEU A 233 46.96 -35.84 13.67
CA LEU A 233 47.15 -34.49 14.18
C LEU A 233 48.64 -34.13 14.11
N PRO A 234 49.02 -32.94 13.59
CA PRO A 234 50.42 -32.57 13.52
C PRO A 234 51.03 -32.49 14.93
N ARG A 235 52.23 -33.04 15.11
CA ARG A 235 52.92 -33.04 16.42
C ARG A 235 53.43 -31.65 16.81
N ASN A 236 53.87 -30.87 15.82
CA ASN A 236 54.56 -29.60 16.01
C ASN A 236 53.62 -28.42 16.29
N LEU A 237 53.99 -27.56 17.24
CA LEU A 237 53.19 -26.44 17.71
C LEU A 237 52.87 -25.42 16.59
N SER A 238 53.85 -25.10 15.75
CA SER A 238 53.68 -24.12 14.66
C SER A 238 52.61 -24.55 13.66
N LEU A 239 52.59 -25.83 13.31
CA LEU A 239 51.61 -26.39 12.37
C LEU A 239 50.23 -26.50 13.03
N LYS A 240 50.16 -26.86 14.33
CA LYS A 240 48.90 -26.83 15.10
C LYS A 240 48.28 -25.43 15.13
N LEU A 241 49.07 -24.40 15.37
CA LEU A 241 48.59 -23.02 15.38
C LEU A 241 48.08 -22.59 14.01
N ALA A 242 48.79 -22.95 12.93
CA ALA A 242 48.36 -22.64 11.56
C ALA A 242 47.04 -23.34 11.19
N TYR A 243 46.84 -24.61 11.57
CA TYR A 243 45.54 -25.25 11.37
C TYR A 243 44.45 -24.66 12.25
N PHE A 244 44.77 -24.28 13.49
CA PHE A 244 43.82 -23.64 14.39
C PHE A 244 43.32 -22.31 13.82
N THR A 245 44.19 -21.49 13.24
CA THR A 245 43.76 -20.23 12.61
C THR A 245 42.85 -20.50 11.41
N VAL A 246 43.19 -21.45 10.54
CA VAL A 246 42.34 -21.83 9.39
C VAL A 246 40.99 -22.40 9.84
N LEU A 247 40.98 -23.24 10.88
CA LEU A 247 39.75 -23.76 11.50
C LEU A 247 38.87 -22.63 12.07
N MET A 248 39.47 -21.68 12.78
CA MET A 248 38.73 -20.53 13.32
C MET A 248 38.19 -19.64 12.21
N THR A 249 38.97 -19.37 11.17
CA THR A 249 38.49 -18.63 10.00
C THR A 249 37.33 -19.35 9.31
N ALA A 250 37.44 -20.66 9.07
CA ALA A 250 36.38 -21.46 8.46
C ALA A 250 35.10 -21.46 9.32
N LEU A 251 35.22 -21.58 10.65
CA LEU A 251 34.10 -21.52 11.59
C LEU A 251 33.39 -20.16 11.53
N VAL A 252 34.13 -19.05 11.55
CA VAL A 252 33.56 -17.70 11.50
C VAL A 252 32.84 -17.46 10.17
N VAL A 253 33.44 -17.85 9.05
CA VAL A 253 32.82 -17.72 7.72
C VAL A 253 31.55 -18.57 7.63
N PHE A 254 31.59 -19.82 8.11
CA PHE A 254 30.42 -20.71 8.07
C PHE A 254 29.27 -20.20 8.93
N THR A 255 29.55 -19.74 10.15
CA THR A 255 28.51 -19.21 11.06
C THR A 255 27.89 -17.93 10.51
N ALA A 256 28.70 -17.04 9.94
CA ALA A 256 28.21 -15.85 9.24
C ALA A 256 27.33 -16.21 8.03
N TYR A 257 27.77 -17.16 7.20
CA TYR A 257 27.01 -17.62 6.04
C TYR A 257 25.66 -18.22 6.45
N SER A 258 25.68 -19.10 7.46
CA SER A 258 24.48 -19.73 8.02
C SER A 258 23.49 -18.69 8.53
N ALA A 259 23.95 -17.70 9.31
CA ALA A 259 23.10 -16.63 9.81
C ALA A 259 22.49 -15.77 8.68
N SER A 260 23.29 -15.38 7.68
CA SER A 260 22.81 -14.61 6.54
C SER A 260 21.85 -15.40 5.65
N MET A 261 22.09 -16.70 5.46
CA MET A 261 21.20 -17.59 4.72
C MET A 261 19.86 -17.74 5.43
N ILE A 262 19.86 -17.98 6.75
CA ILE A 262 18.63 -18.05 7.56
C ILE A 262 17.83 -16.76 7.40
N SER A 263 18.48 -15.60 7.58
CA SER A 263 17.85 -14.29 7.39
C SER A 263 17.23 -14.15 5.99
N PHE A 264 17.95 -14.51 4.93
CA PHE A 264 17.46 -14.43 3.56
C PHE A 264 16.27 -15.37 3.27
N VAL A 265 16.26 -16.57 3.85
CA VAL A 265 15.16 -17.53 3.68
C VAL A 265 13.94 -17.10 4.51
N THR A 266 14.15 -16.51 5.68
CA THR A 266 13.06 -15.97 6.52
C THR A 266 12.46 -14.69 5.96
N ALA A 267 13.25 -13.90 5.21
CA ALA A 267 12.76 -12.71 4.55
C ALA A 267 11.85 -13.09 3.38
N CYS A 268 10.55 -12.83 3.53
CA CYS A 268 9.58 -12.93 2.44
C CYS A 268 9.80 -11.78 1.44
N ILE A 269 10.83 -11.89 0.61
CA ILE A 269 11.03 -10.96 -0.50
C ILE A 269 10.02 -11.33 -1.58
N ARG A 270 8.93 -10.58 -1.65
CA ARG A 270 7.96 -10.66 -2.76
C ARG A 270 8.70 -10.22 -4.03
N ASN A 271 8.88 -11.15 -4.96
CA ASN A 271 9.49 -10.85 -6.24
C ASN A 271 8.43 -10.15 -7.12
N VAL A 272 8.24 -8.86 -6.89
CA VAL A 272 7.32 -8.04 -7.68
C VAL A 272 8.04 -7.55 -8.94
N PRO A 273 7.37 -7.49 -10.09
CA PRO A 273 8.00 -7.02 -11.33
C PRO A 273 8.37 -5.53 -11.27
N PHE A 274 7.68 -4.74 -10.46
CA PHE A 274 7.91 -3.30 -10.31
C PHE A 274 7.84 -2.88 -8.84
N HIS A 275 8.77 -2.03 -8.45
CA HIS A 275 8.78 -1.36 -7.15
C HIS A 275 8.29 0.09 -7.25
N THR A 276 8.52 0.74 -8.39
CA THR A 276 8.12 2.14 -8.60
C THR A 276 7.21 2.30 -9.82
N VAL A 277 6.59 3.48 -9.90
CA VAL A 277 5.67 3.83 -11.00
C VAL A 277 6.43 4.06 -12.29
N GLU A 278 7.65 4.59 -12.19
CA GLU A 278 8.53 4.85 -13.33
C GLU A 278 8.89 3.55 -14.04
N GLU A 279 9.26 2.50 -13.29
CA GLU A 279 9.54 1.17 -13.86
C GLU A 279 8.32 0.60 -14.60
N PHE A 280 7.11 0.81 -14.07
CA PHE A 280 5.86 0.42 -14.73
C PHE A 280 5.59 1.23 -16.00
N ILE A 281 5.92 2.53 -16.00
CA ILE A 281 5.76 3.42 -17.15
C ILE A 281 6.70 3.00 -18.28
N ASP A 282 7.95 2.70 -17.96
CA ASP A 282 8.98 2.33 -18.93
C ASP A 282 8.67 0.99 -19.62
N ASP A 283 8.02 0.05 -18.92
CA ASP A 283 7.61 -1.23 -19.52
C ASP A 283 6.35 -1.09 -20.39
N SER A 284 6.55 -1.01 -21.71
CA SER A 284 5.48 -0.98 -22.73
C SER A 284 4.53 -2.19 -22.74
N SER A 285 4.88 -3.29 -22.09
CA SER A 285 4.07 -4.53 -22.13
C SER A 285 2.85 -4.50 -21.22
N TYR A 286 2.82 -3.59 -20.24
CA TYR A 286 1.70 -3.44 -19.31
C TYR A 286 0.71 -2.38 -19.75
N SER A 287 -0.57 -2.70 -19.57
CA SER A 287 -1.69 -1.77 -19.79
C SER A 287 -2.28 -1.32 -18.46
N LEU A 288 -2.99 -0.19 -18.48
CA LEU A 288 -3.63 0.40 -17.31
C LEU A 288 -5.16 0.35 -17.44
N ILE A 289 -5.84 0.07 -16.34
CA ILE A 289 -7.29 0.26 -16.18
C ILE A 289 -7.58 1.12 -14.95
N MET A 290 -8.75 1.74 -14.94
CA MET A 290 -9.30 2.51 -13.82
C MET A 290 -10.82 2.46 -13.87
N LEU A 291 -11.47 2.90 -12.81
CA LEU A 291 -12.93 2.93 -12.74
C LEU A 291 -13.49 3.95 -13.75
N LYS A 292 -14.45 3.52 -14.57
CA LYS A 292 -15.13 4.38 -15.54
C LYS A 292 -15.95 5.48 -14.84
N GLY A 293 -15.92 6.70 -15.37
CA GLY A 293 -16.69 7.82 -14.82
C GLY A 293 -16.26 8.23 -13.40
N SER A 294 -15.01 7.96 -13.02
CA SER A 294 -14.43 8.28 -11.72
C SER A 294 -13.56 9.54 -11.77
N SER A 295 -13.25 10.09 -10.60
CA SER A 295 -12.29 11.20 -10.46
C SER A 295 -10.88 10.85 -10.90
N ASP A 296 -10.53 9.55 -10.89
CA ASP A 296 -9.19 9.07 -11.24
C ASP A 296 -8.92 9.31 -12.73
N TYR A 297 -9.96 9.13 -13.56
CA TYR A 297 -9.93 9.44 -14.97
C TYR A 297 -9.73 10.95 -15.23
N ASP A 298 -10.56 11.78 -14.57
CA ASP A 298 -10.44 13.24 -14.68
C ASP A 298 -9.03 13.70 -14.25
N MET A 299 -8.52 13.19 -13.13
CA MET A 299 -7.21 13.57 -12.60
C MET A 299 -6.09 13.32 -13.61
N LEU A 300 -6.08 12.16 -14.28
CA LEU A 300 -5.01 11.82 -15.23
C LEU A 300 -5.13 12.59 -16.55
N ILE A 301 -6.34 12.88 -17.02
CA ILE A 301 -6.55 13.69 -18.24
C ILE A 301 -6.11 15.13 -18.03
N TYR A 302 -6.51 15.73 -16.92
CA TYR A 302 -6.30 17.15 -16.68
C TYR A 302 -4.96 17.45 -16.00
N SER A 303 -4.27 16.43 -15.53
CA SER A 303 -2.92 16.60 -14.97
C SER A 303 -1.94 17.08 -16.03
N LYS A 304 -1.14 18.08 -15.65
CA LYS A 304 -0.02 18.57 -16.47
C LYS A 304 1.25 17.74 -16.28
N ASP A 305 1.26 16.87 -15.27
CA ASP A 305 2.44 16.08 -14.92
C ASP A 305 2.80 15.06 -16.02
N SER A 306 4.09 14.87 -16.20
CA SER A 306 4.64 13.94 -17.18
C SER A 306 4.22 12.50 -16.88
N THR A 307 4.26 12.07 -15.60
CA THR A 307 3.89 10.71 -15.20
C THR A 307 2.42 10.40 -15.52
N SER A 308 1.53 11.36 -15.26
CA SER A 308 0.09 11.21 -15.54
C SER A 308 -0.20 11.06 -17.03
N LYS A 309 0.52 11.80 -17.89
CA LYS A 309 0.40 11.68 -19.35
C LYS A 309 0.87 10.31 -19.86
N TYR A 310 1.96 9.78 -19.30
CA TYR A 310 2.42 8.42 -19.63
C TYR A 310 1.49 7.33 -19.10
N LEU A 311 0.91 7.50 -17.91
CA LEU A 311 -0.12 6.58 -17.41
C LEU A 311 -1.37 6.60 -18.31
N MET A 312 -1.75 7.79 -18.79
CA MET A 312 -2.86 7.94 -19.74
C MET A 312 -2.58 7.24 -21.07
N SER A 313 -1.34 7.25 -21.58
CA SER A 313 -1.02 6.57 -22.83
C SER A 313 -1.09 5.04 -22.74
N LYS A 314 -1.01 4.48 -21.53
CA LYS A 314 -1.22 3.04 -21.26
C LYS A 314 -2.67 2.66 -20.97
N LEU A 315 -3.58 3.63 -20.87
CA LEU A 315 -4.97 3.37 -20.50
C LEU A 315 -5.70 2.59 -21.60
N LEU A 316 -6.40 1.53 -21.20
CA LEU A 316 -7.28 0.80 -22.13
C LEU A 316 -8.45 1.67 -22.61
N PRO A 317 -9.03 1.37 -23.79
CA PRO A 317 -10.21 2.06 -24.29
C PRO A 317 -11.35 2.08 -23.27
N ILE A 318 -12.13 3.17 -23.27
CA ILE A 318 -13.20 3.45 -22.29
C ILE A 318 -14.22 2.30 -22.20
N ASP A 319 -14.48 1.59 -23.29
CA ASP A 319 -15.44 0.48 -23.34
C ASP A 319 -14.97 -0.76 -22.56
N LYS A 320 -13.66 -0.90 -22.33
CA LYS A 320 -13.06 -2.00 -21.57
C LYS A 320 -12.84 -1.66 -20.09
N LEU A 321 -13.17 -0.44 -19.66
CA LEU A 321 -12.96 -0.02 -18.28
C LEU A 321 -14.03 -0.61 -17.35
N PRO A 322 -13.65 -1.04 -16.13
CA PRO A 322 -14.59 -1.53 -15.14
C PRO A 322 -15.56 -0.43 -14.68
N MET A 323 -16.82 -0.81 -14.48
CA MET A 323 -17.84 0.03 -13.82
C MET A 323 -17.77 -0.07 -12.30
N ASP A 324 -17.26 -1.19 -11.79
CA ASP A 324 -17.27 -1.54 -10.37
C ASP A 324 -15.88 -1.93 -9.89
N VAL A 325 -15.55 -1.60 -8.64
CA VAL A 325 -14.24 -1.92 -8.07
C VAL A 325 -13.96 -3.42 -8.09
N GLN A 326 -14.96 -4.25 -7.79
CA GLN A 326 -14.85 -5.71 -7.85
C GLN A 326 -14.54 -6.21 -9.28
N SER A 327 -15.18 -5.62 -10.30
CA SER A 327 -14.93 -6.00 -11.69
C SER A 327 -13.50 -5.65 -12.13
N GLY A 328 -12.95 -4.52 -11.65
CA GLY A 328 -11.54 -4.15 -11.89
C GLY A 328 -10.56 -5.17 -11.32
N PHE A 329 -10.79 -5.64 -10.09
CA PHE A 329 -9.98 -6.69 -9.48
C PHE A 329 -10.09 -8.04 -10.22
N LYS A 330 -11.26 -8.36 -10.77
CA LYS A 330 -11.42 -9.57 -11.59
C LYS A 330 -10.57 -9.50 -12.87
N ILE A 331 -10.58 -8.37 -13.56
CA ILE A 331 -9.82 -8.16 -14.80
C ILE A 331 -8.31 -8.35 -14.60
N ILE A 332 -7.73 -7.82 -13.52
CA ILE A 332 -6.30 -8.00 -13.25
C ILE A 332 -5.94 -9.42 -12.81
N CYS A 333 -6.87 -10.13 -12.16
CA CYS A 333 -6.65 -11.53 -11.80
C CYS A 333 -6.65 -12.44 -13.04
N ASP A 334 -7.50 -12.12 -14.03
CA ASP A 334 -7.59 -12.82 -15.31
C ASP A 334 -6.38 -12.51 -16.22
N ASN A 335 -5.85 -11.28 -16.18
CA ASN A 335 -4.70 -10.87 -16.99
C ASN A 335 -3.60 -10.19 -16.16
N SER A 336 -2.46 -10.87 -16.01
CA SER A 336 -1.33 -10.41 -15.21
C SER A 336 -0.60 -9.18 -15.76
N LYS A 337 -0.82 -8.80 -17.03
CA LYS A 337 -0.17 -7.64 -17.68
C LYS A 337 -1.00 -6.36 -17.59
N ILE A 338 -2.01 -6.32 -16.71
CA ILE A 338 -2.86 -5.15 -16.50
C ILE A 338 -2.67 -4.65 -15.07
N GLY A 339 -2.38 -3.36 -14.95
CA GLY A 339 -2.41 -2.63 -13.68
C GLY A 339 -3.76 -1.94 -13.47
N TYR A 340 -4.27 -1.97 -12.25
CA TYR A 340 -5.52 -1.28 -11.86
C TYR A 340 -5.23 -0.10 -10.95
N TYR A 341 -5.48 1.11 -11.44
CA TYR A 341 -5.36 2.35 -10.68
C TYR A 341 -6.67 2.67 -9.97
N THR A 342 -6.64 2.70 -8.63
CA THR A 342 -7.82 3.00 -7.81
C THR A 342 -7.44 3.53 -6.42
N GLY A 343 -8.32 4.33 -5.83
CA GLY A 343 -8.27 4.76 -4.42
C GLY A 343 -8.61 3.67 -3.39
N TYR A 344 -8.88 2.44 -3.82
CA TYR A 344 -9.11 1.31 -2.93
C TYR A 344 -7.84 1.00 -2.13
N SER A 345 -7.86 1.24 -0.82
CA SER A 345 -6.72 0.93 0.06
C SER A 345 -7.12 -0.12 1.11
N LYS A 346 -6.12 -0.69 1.81
CA LYS A 346 -6.37 -1.57 2.96
C LYS A 346 -7.30 -0.95 4.01
N LYS A 347 -7.28 0.38 4.15
CA LYS A 347 -8.19 1.13 5.04
C LYS A 347 -9.64 1.03 4.58
N ILE A 348 -9.89 1.22 3.28
CA ILE A 348 -11.21 1.04 2.68
C ILE A 348 -11.66 -0.42 2.78
N GLN A 349 -10.76 -1.37 2.54
CA GLN A 349 -11.03 -2.80 2.66
C GLN A 349 -11.56 -3.18 4.06
N LYS A 350 -10.92 -2.69 5.14
CA LYS A 350 -11.35 -2.94 6.51
C LYS A 350 -12.73 -2.35 6.82
N ILE A 351 -12.96 -1.11 6.41
CA ILE A 351 -14.22 -0.38 6.66
C ILE A 351 -15.41 -1.05 5.95
N THR A 352 -15.17 -1.62 4.77
CA THR A 352 -16.22 -2.15 3.89
C THR A 352 -16.56 -3.61 4.11
N GLN A 353 -15.94 -4.28 5.12
CA GLN A 353 -16.09 -5.71 5.39
C GLN A 353 -15.95 -6.52 4.09
N SER A 354 -14.80 -6.33 3.43
CA SER A 354 -14.58 -6.64 2.01
C SER A 354 -14.95 -8.07 1.58
N TRP A 355 -15.36 -8.19 0.32
CA TRP A 355 -15.34 -9.45 -0.40
C TRP A 355 -13.89 -9.92 -0.63
N PRO A 356 -13.63 -11.24 -0.70
CA PRO A 356 -12.31 -11.75 -1.00
C PRO A 356 -11.91 -11.38 -2.44
N ILE A 357 -10.74 -10.77 -2.62
CA ILE A 357 -10.13 -10.57 -3.94
C ILE A 357 -9.76 -11.96 -4.49
N PRO A 358 -10.09 -12.30 -5.75
CA PRO A 358 -9.93 -13.66 -6.25
C PRO A 358 -8.47 -14.10 -6.46
N CYS A 359 -7.51 -13.20 -6.38
CA CYS A 359 -6.09 -13.49 -6.51
C CYS A 359 -5.23 -12.62 -5.57
N GLU A 360 -3.97 -13.00 -5.41
CA GLU A 360 -2.99 -12.18 -4.70
C GLU A 360 -2.56 -10.98 -5.55
N VAL A 361 -2.65 -9.80 -4.95
CA VAL A 361 -2.31 -8.52 -5.57
C VAL A 361 -1.38 -7.74 -4.67
N TYR A 362 -0.52 -6.93 -5.27
CA TYR A 362 0.29 -5.96 -4.56
C TYR A 362 0.00 -4.55 -5.08
N CYS A 363 0.15 -3.55 -4.21
CA CYS A 363 -0.04 -2.14 -4.56
C CYS A 363 1.31 -1.42 -4.59
N ILE A 364 1.46 -0.56 -5.58
CA ILE A 364 2.44 0.54 -5.60
C ILE A 364 1.67 1.82 -5.29
N ASP A 365 2.03 2.53 -4.21
CA ASP A 365 1.38 3.81 -3.85
C ASP A 365 1.68 4.84 -4.95
N ILE A 366 0.65 5.47 -5.53
CA ILE A 366 0.79 6.46 -6.61
C ILE A 366 0.03 7.74 -6.26
N GLY A 367 0.73 8.87 -6.39
CA GLY A 367 0.09 10.19 -6.44
C GLY A 367 -0.38 10.72 -5.08
N PRO A 368 -1.23 11.76 -5.09
CA PRO A 368 -1.63 12.46 -3.88
C PRO A 368 -2.66 11.66 -3.07
N ILE A 369 -2.74 11.99 -1.77
CA ILE A 369 -3.79 11.49 -0.88
C ILE A 369 -5.15 11.93 -1.42
N ASP A 370 -6.05 10.97 -1.59
CA ASP A 370 -7.43 11.21 -1.94
C ASP A 370 -8.28 11.50 -0.71
N SER A 371 -9.20 12.45 -0.86
CA SER A 371 -10.13 12.86 0.20
C SER A 371 -11.55 12.62 -0.27
N LEU A 372 -12.24 11.72 0.42
CA LEU A 372 -13.59 11.28 0.12
C LEU A 372 -14.58 12.01 1.04
N SER A 373 -15.58 12.65 0.46
CA SER A 373 -16.60 13.42 1.20
C SER A 373 -17.94 13.44 0.49
N LEU A 374 -18.94 14.00 1.15
CA LEU A 374 -20.25 14.27 0.57
C LEU A 374 -20.15 15.53 -0.28
N ILE A 375 -21.03 15.64 -1.28
CA ILE A 375 -21.14 16.83 -2.12
C ILE A 375 -22.50 17.49 -1.92
N LEU A 376 -22.53 18.81 -1.97
CA LEU A 376 -23.72 19.63 -1.99
C LEU A 376 -23.71 20.51 -3.23
N SER A 377 -24.88 20.97 -3.65
CA SER A 377 -24.99 21.97 -4.71
C SER A 377 -24.10 23.20 -4.40
N LYS A 378 -23.63 23.89 -5.43
CA LYS A 378 -22.76 25.06 -5.23
C LYS A 378 -23.48 26.14 -4.40
N ASP A 379 -22.74 26.76 -3.48
CA ASP A 379 -23.20 27.82 -2.59
C ASP A 379 -24.40 27.41 -1.72
N ASN A 380 -24.47 26.12 -1.34
CA ASN A 380 -25.55 25.60 -0.52
C ASN A 380 -25.46 26.12 0.93
N GLN A 381 -26.55 26.68 1.43
CA GLN A 381 -26.66 27.24 2.79
C GLN A 381 -26.38 26.22 3.92
N PHE A 382 -26.54 24.92 3.65
CA PHE A 382 -26.36 23.87 4.64
C PHE A 382 -24.91 23.36 4.74
N THR A 383 -24.06 23.63 3.74
CA THR A 383 -22.68 23.12 3.68
C THR A 383 -21.90 23.43 4.95
N SER A 384 -21.93 24.68 5.42
CA SER A 384 -21.18 25.13 6.59
C SER A 384 -21.70 24.51 7.90
N ILE A 385 -23.02 24.37 8.04
CA ILE A 385 -23.64 23.74 9.22
C ILE A 385 -23.29 22.24 9.25
N ILE A 386 -23.43 21.55 8.13
CA ILE A 386 -23.09 20.12 8.01
C ILE A 386 -21.60 19.92 8.31
N ASN A 387 -20.71 20.77 7.80
CA ASN A 387 -19.29 20.71 8.08
C ASN A 387 -18.95 20.89 9.56
N TYR A 388 -19.60 21.83 10.23
CA TYR A 388 -19.42 22.03 11.66
C TYR A 388 -19.80 20.77 12.47
N TYR A 389 -20.94 20.15 12.14
CA TYR A 389 -21.38 18.93 12.84
C TYR A 389 -20.55 17.69 12.46
N LEU A 390 -20.17 17.52 11.19
CA LEU A 390 -19.24 16.47 10.79
C LEU A 390 -17.91 16.60 11.53
N GLN A 391 -17.39 17.82 11.70
CA GLN A 391 -16.15 18.04 12.44
C GLN A 391 -16.32 17.65 13.92
N LYS A 392 -17.47 17.94 14.51
CA LYS A 392 -17.82 17.51 15.88
C LYS A 392 -17.91 15.98 15.99
N LEU A 393 -18.49 15.30 15.01
CA LEU A 393 -18.57 13.83 14.95
C LEU A 393 -17.19 13.16 14.77
N LEU A 394 -16.29 13.78 14.01
CA LEU A 394 -14.89 13.33 13.87
C LEU A 394 -14.09 13.56 15.16
N ASN A 395 -14.16 14.77 15.74
CA ASN A 395 -13.40 15.14 16.94
C ASN A 395 -13.85 14.37 18.19
N SER A 396 -15.14 14.07 18.30
CA SER A 396 -15.67 13.22 19.38
C SER A 396 -15.33 11.73 19.21
N GLY A 397 -14.78 11.34 18.07
CA GLY A 397 -14.43 9.96 17.76
C GLY A 397 -15.63 9.06 17.45
N ILE A 398 -16.85 9.59 17.32
CA ILE A 398 -18.05 8.81 16.97
C ILE A 398 -17.83 8.07 15.65
N LEU A 399 -17.34 8.77 14.63
CA LEU A 399 -17.02 8.18 13.33
C LEU A 399 -15.80 7.26 13.40
N ASN A 400 -14.77 7.62 14.18
CA ASN A 400 -13.56 6.81 14.32
C ASN A 400 -13.84 5.47 15.03
N ARG A 401 -14.82 5.40 15.93
CA ARG A 401 -15.26 4.14 16.56
C ARG A 401 -15.60 3.07 15.53
N PHE A 402 -16.16 3.47 14.39
CA PHE A 402 -16.57 2.56 13.32
C PHE A 402 -15.47 2.30 12.28
N LYS A 403 -14.31 2.95 12.38
CA LYS A 403 -13.19 2.71 11.46
C LYS A 403 -12.46 1.38 11.71
N ASN A 404 -12.80 0.62 12.76
CA ASN A 404 -12.08 -0.58 13.19
C ASN A 404 -10.58 -0.45 12.93
N GLU A 405 -9.96 0.53 13.59
CA GLU A 405 -8.51 0.69 13.60
C GLU A 405 -7.90 -0.41 14.50
N GLU A 406 -8.10 -1.67 14.14
CA GLU A 406 -7.24 -2.73 14.65
C GLU A 406 -5.82 -2.40 14.19
N THR A 407 -4.97 -2.13 15.17
CA THR A 407 -3.53 -2.00 15.05
C THR A 407 -3.02 -3.17 14.22
N PHE A 408 -2.34 -2.84 13.12
CA PHE A 408 -1.86 -3.83 12.18
C PHE A 408 -0.89 -4.79 12.90
N VAL A 409 -1.34 -6.02 13.14
CA VAL A 409 -0.44 -7.15 13.26
C VAL A 409 -0.26 -7.63 11.83
N GLU A 410 0.93 -7.42 11.28
CA GLU A 410 1.31 -8.11 10.05
C GLU A 410 1.21 -9.61 10.35
N GLU A 411 0.16 -10.27 9.87
CA GLU A 411 0.09 -11.73 9.90
C GLU A 411 1.24 -12.21 9.02
N SER A 412 2.39 -12.45 9.66
CA SER A 412 3.46 -13.25 9.10
C SER A 412 2.92 -14.67 9.01
N LYS A 413 2.15 -14.94 7.95
CA LYS A 413 1.74 -16.29 7.62
C LYS A 413 3.02 -17.08 7.43
N PHE A 414 3.26 -18.03 8.34
CA PHE A 414 4.38 -18.94 8.26
C PHE A 414 4.21 -19.80 7.01
N GLU A 415 5.03 -19.56 6.00
CA GLU A 415 5.13 -20.43 4.83
C GLU A 415 6.25 -21.45 5.08
N PRO A 416 5.94 -22.76 5.16
CA PRO A 416 6.96 -23.77 5.34
C PRO A 416 7.88 -23.84 4.11
N VAL A 417 9.17 -24.09 4.34
CA VAL A 417 10.16 -24.30 3.27
C VAL A 417 9.83 -25.60 2.54
N ALA A 418 9.33 -25.49 1.31
CA ALA A 418 8.98 -26.64 0.48
C ALA A 418 10.20 -27.32 -0.13
N ILE A 419 10.09 -28.59 -0.52
CA ILE A 419 11.17 -29.34 -1.20
C ILE A 419 11.65 -28.60 -2.46
N TYR A 420 10.73 -27.93 -3.16
CA TYR A 420 11.03 -27.17 -4.37
C TYR A 420 12.03 -26.02 -4.13
N SER A 421 12.05 -25.39 -2.95
CA SER A 421 13.00 -24.32 -2.68
C SER A 421 14.44 -24.82 -2.54
N VAL A 422 14.64 -26.09 -2.15
CA VAL A 422 15.95 -26.74 -2.00
C VAL A 422 16.32 -27.60 -3.21
N ALA A 423 15.44 -27.67 -4.22
CA ALA A 423 15.63 -28.51 -5.40
C ALA A 423 16.96 -28.24 -6.12
N SER A 424 17.41 -26.99 -6.19
CA SER A 424 18.68 -26.64 -6.83
C SER A 424 19.89 -27.30 -6.15
N ILE A 425 19.94 -27.34 -4.82
CA ILE A 425 21.02 -28.00 -4.07
C ILE A 425 20.98 -29.52 -4.29
N ILE A 426 19.78 -30.11 -4.25
CA ILE A 426 19.60 -31.55 -4.46
C ILE A 426 20.07 -31.96 -5.87
N ILE A 427 19.73 -31.16 -6.88
CA ILE A 427 20.16 -31.40 -8.27
C ILE A 427 21.68 -31.29 -8.39
N ILE A 428 22.31 -30.29 -7.77
CA ILE A 428 23.78 -30.15 -7.77
C ILE A 428 24.45 -31.36 -7.09
N PHE A 429 23.90 -31.82 -5.97
CA PHE A 429 24.42 -32.98 -5.25
C PHE A 429 24.36 -34.25 -6.10
N PHE A 430 23.19 -34.61 -6.65
CA PHE A 430 23.09 -35.80 -7.50
C PHE A 430 23.87 -35.66 -8.81
N GLY A 431 23.93 -34.46 -9.39
CA GLY A 431 24.72 -34.17 -10.58
C GLY A 431 26.22 -34.37 -10.35
N SER A 432 26.74 -33.90 -9.21
CA SER A 432 28.15 -34.08 -8.84
C SER A 432 28.50 -35.53 -8.48
N ALA A 433 27.60 -36.25 -7.81
CA ALA A 433 27.78 -37.68 -7.55
C ALA A 433 27.83 -38.50 -8.86
N LEU A 434 26.95 -38.19 -9.81
CA LEU A 434 26.94 -38.83 -11.13
C LEU A 434 28.24 -38.52 -11.90
N LEU A 435 28.69 -37.27 -11.88
CA LEU A 435 29.96 -36.87 -12.48
C LEU A 435 31.14 -37.66 -11.88
N ALA A 436 31.19 -37.82 -10.56
CA ALA A 436 32.23 -38.58 -9.88
C ALA A 436 32.24 -40.06 -10.31
N VAL A 437 31.06 -40.68 -10.45
CA VAL A 437 30.93 -42.05 -10.96
C VAL A 437 31.42 -42.15 -12.41
N VAL A 438 31.11 -41.18 -13.26
CA VAL A 438 31.61 -41.13 -14.65
C VAL A 438 33.13 -41.02 -14.69
N ILE A 439 33.74 -40.16 -13.86
CA ILE A 439 35.20 -40.03 -13.77
C ILE A 439 35.83 -41.37 -13.34
N LEU A 440 35.25 -42.05 -12.34
CA LEU A 440 35.72 -43.37 -11.90
C LEU A 440 35.67 -44.42 -13.02
N PHE A 441 34.61 -44.44 -13.83
CA PHE A 441 34.54 -45.33 -14.99
C PHE A 441 35.61 -45.00 -16.04
N ILE A 442 35.86 -43.71 -16.29
CA ILE A 442 36.92 -43.26 -17.21
C ILE A 442 38.30 -43.71 -16.69
N GLU A 443 38.58 -43.57 -15.39
CA GLU A 443 39.85 -44.02 -14.79
C GLU A 443 40.05 -45.53 -14.88
N ILE A 444 39.02 -46.32 -14.58
CA ILE A 444 39.06 -47.78 -14.71
C ILE A 444 39.32 -48.18 -16.17
N TYR A 445 38.62 -47.54 -17.11
CA TYR A 445 38.79 -47.79 -18.54
C TYR A 445 40.20 -47.45 -19.02
N TYR A 446 40.72 -46.28 -18.63
CA TYR A 446 42.07 -45.84 -18.94
C TYR A 446 43.12 -46.80 -18.38
N LYS A 447 42.96 -47.24 -17.12
CA LYS A 447 43.88 -48.21 -16.49
C LYS A 447 43.86 -49.56 -17.21
N LYS A 448 42.69 -50.01 -17.66
CA LYS A 448 42.53 -51.27 -18.42
C LYS A 448 43.14 -51.18 -19.82
N ILE A 449 43.08 -50.04 -20.49
CA ILE A 449 43.80 -49.81 -21.76
C ILE A 449 45.30 -49.82 -21.53
N LYS A 450 45.78 -49.10 -20.50
CA LYS A 450 47.21 -49.02 -20.20
C LYS A 450 47.81 -50.39 -19.88
N SER A 451 47.11 -51.26 -19.14
CA SER A 451 47.58 -52.63 -18.85
C SER A 451 47.46 -53.61 -20.03
N LYS A 452 46.90 -53.19 -21.16
CA LYS A 452 46.76 -54.01 -22.37
C LYS A 452 47.78 -53.62 -23.45
N PHE A 453 48.38 -52.42 -23.32
CA PHE A 453 49.38 -51.87 -24.24
C PHE A 453 50.81 -51.86 -23.65
N PHE A 454 50.95 -52.05 -22.33
CA PHE A 454 52.18 -52.32 -21.59
C PHE A 454 51.97 -53.59 -20.79
#